data_AF-E0VHY0-F1
#
_entry.id   AF-E0VHY0-F1
#
_cell.length_a   1.000
_cell.length_b   1.000
_cell.length_c   1.000
_cell.angle_alpha   90.00
_cell.angle_beta   90.00
_cell.angle_gamma   90.00
#
_symmetry.space_group_name_H-M   'P 1'
#
loop_
_entity.id
_entity.type
_entity.pdbx_description
1 polymer ?
#
loop_
_entity_poly.entity_id
_entity_poly.type
_entity_poly.pdbx_seq_one_letter_code
_entity_poly.pdbx_strand_id
1 'polypeptide(L)'
;MKLNFNCDLIVADITGDSFKNSHYGNLYDCIKEKLNRGKYFSNQENSERNILRIALHSLDSPLWRYDLKNDNQINLSYFYQFLYSLRSLIRQTYSTCIITIPFSKFQDSHVDKCLHFSDIAIQLQSFAGTNCENVVPYKDYHGFFIIQKLVAINSLVAFNSNKTNLAFKLRRKKFVVEEFHLPPELEDSAEREQDDSAILTCSSVKSKKLDF
;
A
#
# COMPACT_ATOMS: atom_id res chain seq x y z
N MET A 1 -21.61 23.48 -36.10
CA MET A 1 -20.34 23.77 -35.41
C MET A 1 -19.80 22.46 -34.86
N LYS A 2 -19.07 21.71 -35.71
CA LYS A 2 -18.46 20.42 -35.33
C LYS A 2 -17.12 20.72 -34.69
N LEU A 3 -17.00 20.52 -33.38
CA LEU A 3 -15.72 20.54 -32.69
C LEU A 3 -15.02 19.20 -33.00
N ASN A 4 -14.20 19.21 -34.05
CA ASN A 4 -13.20 18.16 -34.26
C ASN A 4 -12.14 18.35 -33.17
N PHE A 5 -12.24 17.58 -32.09
CA PHE A 5 -11.10 17.32 -31.23
C PHE A 5 -10.18 16.36 -31.99
N ASN A 6 -9.34 16.91 -32.86
CA ASN A 6 -8.07 16.26 -33.19
C ASN A 6 -7.23 16.34 -31.91
N CYS A 7 -7.49 15.43 -30.98
CA CYS A 7 -6.44 14.97 -30.09
C CYS A 7 -5.53 14.12 -30.97
N ASP A 8 -4.62 14.78 -31.67
CA ASP A 8 -3.32 14.19 -31.94
C ASP A 8 -2.70 13.99 -30.57
N LEU A 9 -3.11 12.90 -29.91
CA LEU A 9 -2.41 12.34 -28.78
C LEU A 9 -1.10 11.91 -29.40
N ILE A 10 -0.13 12.83 -29.41
CA ILE A 10 1.27 12.49 -29.36
C ILE A 10 1.38 11.74 -28.03
N VAL A 11 1.01 10.45 -28.04
CA VAL A 11 1.76 9.46 -27.32
C VAL A 11 3.13 9.66 -27.93
N ALA A 12 3.93 10.51 -27.29
CA ALA A 12 5.36 10.40 -27.42
C ALA A 12 5.60 9.00 -26.90
N ASP A 13 5.52 8.03 -27.82
CA ASP A 13 6.15 6.76 -27.66
C ASP A 13 7.52 7.16 -27.12
N ILE A 14 7.81 6.77 -25.88
CA ILE A 14 9.17 6.75 -25.38
C ILE A 14 9.83 5.57 -26.13
N THR A 15 9.86 5.68 -27.45
CA THR A 15 10.61 4.92 -28.43
C THR A 15 11.74 5.86 -28.81
N GLY A 16 12.68 6.11 -27.91
CA GLY A 16 13.84 6.89 -28.31
C GLY A 16 14.76 7.41 -27.22
N ASP A 17 14.28 7.68 -26.01
CA ASP A 17 15.21 8.09 -24.95
C ASP A 17 15.74 6.86 -24.22
N SER A 18 16.97 6.48 -24.55
CA SER A 18 17.73 5.53 -23.74
C SER A 18 17.67 6.03 -22.30
N PHE A 19 17.14 5.23 -21.36
CA PHE A 19 17.23 5.57 -19.95
C PHE A 19 18.69 5.89 -19.63
N LYS A 20 18.96 7.09 -19.09
CA LYS A 20 20.33 7.47 -18.75
C LYS A 20 20.97 6.50 -17.75
N ASN A 21 20.14 5.87 -16.92
CA ASN A 21 20.52 4.77 -16.07
C ASN A 21 20.32 3.44 -16.82
N SER A 22 21.42 2.74 -17.11
CA SER A 22 21.36 1.51 -17.89
C SER A 22 20.61 0.38 -17.18
N HIS A 23 20.61 0.33 -15.85
CA HIS A 23 19.87 -0.70 -15.11
C HIS A 23 18.36 -0.58 -15.30
N TYR A 24 17.83 0.65 -15.23
CA TYR A 24 16.41 0.89 -15.49
C TYR A 24 16.04 0.63 -16.96
N GLY A 25 16.91 1.01 -17.89
CA GLY A 25 16.71 0.72 -19.31
C GLY A 25 16.69 -0.76 -19.63
N ASN A 26 17.72 -1.49 -19.20
CA ASN A 26 17.82 -2.93 -19.40
C ASN A 26 16.63 -3.69 -18.78
N LEU A 27 16.18 -3.26 -17.60
CA LEU A 27 15.00 -3.84 -16.96
C LEU A 27 13.73 -3.56 -17.79
N TYR A 28 13.55 -2.32 -18.24
CA TYR A 28 12.39 -1.93 -19.05
C TYR A 28 12.33 -2.73 -20.35
N ASP A 29 13.45 -2.84 -21.07
CA ASP A 29 13.55 -3.58 -22.32
C ASP A 29 13.30 -5.08 -22.09
N CYS A 30 13.84 -5.67 -21.02
CA CYS A 30 13.56 -7.05 -20.65
C CYS A 30 12.07 -7.31 -20.38
N ILE A 31 11.38 -6.39 -19.71
CA ILE A 31 9.94 -6.48 -19.47
C ILE A 31 9.17 -6.36 -20.79
N LYS A 32 9.52 -5.39 -21.63
CA LYS A 32 8.89 -5.15 -22.93
C LYS A 32 9.04 -6.35 -23.87
N GLU A 33 10.24 -6.94 -23.93
CA GLU A 33 10.53 -8.16 -24.69
C GLU A 33 9.67 -9.35 -24.20
N LYS A 34 9.56 -9.54 -22.88
CA LYS A 34 8.68 -10.58 -22.32
C LYS A 34 7.21 -10.36 -22.68
N LEU A 35 6.74 -9.12 -22.63
CA LEU A 35 5.37 -8.76 -22.98
C LEU A 35 5.07 -9.04 -24.47
N ASN A 36 6.00 -8.67 -25.34
CA ASN A 36 5.91 -8.92 -26.79
C ASN A 36 5.91 -10.42 -27.10
N ARG A 37 6.88 -11.17 -26.56
CA ARG A 37 7.02 -12.60 -26.81
C ARG A 37 5.80 -13.39 -26.34
N GLY A 38 5.21 -12.99 -25.20
CA GLY A 38 4.02 -13.61 -24.64
C GLY A 38 2.69 -13.13 -25.22
N LYS A 39 2.71 -12.21 -26.20
CA LYS A 39 1.52 -11.59 -26.79
C LYS A 39 0.54 -11.06 -25.74
N TYR A 40 1.05 -10.33 -24.76
CA TYR A 40 0.24 -9.79 -23.67
C TYR A 40 -0.36 -8.41 -23.97
N PHE A 41 0.03 -7.76 -25.08
CA PHE A 41 -0.55 -6.46 -25.45
C PHE A 41 -2.01 -6.60 -25.86
N SER A 42 -2.84 -5.63 -25.47
CA SER A 42 -4.28 -5.66 -25.70
C SER A 42 -4.66 -5.61 -27.19
N ASN A 43 -3.74 -5.17 -28.05
CA ASN A 43 -3.92 -5.11 -29.51
C ASN A 43 -3.50 -6.41 -30.23
N GLN A 44 -3.03 -7.43 -29.51
CA GLN A 44 -2.59 -8.69 -30.09
C GLN A 44 -3.59 -9.80 -29.78
N GLU A 45 -3.89 -10.62 -30.79
CA GLU A 45 -4.71 -11.81 -30.59
C GLU A 45 -3.87 -12.91 -29.92
N ASN A 46 -4.31 -13.31 -28.73
CA ASN A 46 -3.73 -14.40 -27.96
C ASN A 46 -4.77 -15.53 -27.83
N SER A 47 -4.40 -16.72 -28.28
CA SER A 47 -5.25 -17.92 -28.22
C SER A 47 -5.48 -18.38 -26.77
N GLU A 48 -4.57 -18.04 -25.86
CA GLU A 48 -4.67 -18.36 -24.44
C GLU A 48 -4.82 -17.09 -23.62
N ARG A 49 -5.94 -16.96 -22.90
CA ARG A 49 -6.20 -15.82 -22.00
C ARG A 49 -5.42 -15.97 -20.70
N ASN A 50 -4.13 -15.68 -20.74
CA ASN A 50 -3.25 -15.71 -19.58
C ASN A 50 -2.89 -14.28 -19.13
N ILE A 51 -2.80 -14.05 -17.82
CA ILE A 51 -2.40 -12.75 -17.25
C ILE A 51 -0.97 -12.86 -16.75
N LEU A 52 -0.08 -11.97 -17.23
CA LEU A 52 1.29 -11.92 -16.75
C LEU A 52 1.37 -11.19 -15.39
N ARG A 53 1.99 -11.83 -14.40
CA ARG A 53 2.24 -11.22 -13.07
C ARG A 53 3.72 -10.89 -12.94
N ILE A 54 4.04 -9.61 -12.84
CA ILE A 54 5.40 -9.10 -12.72
C ILE A 54 5.62 -8.68 -11.26
N ALA A 55 6.71 -9.15 -10.65
CA ALA A 55 7.11 -8.75 -9.31
C ALA A 55 8.53 -8.18 -9.36
N LEU A 56 8.66 -6.89 -9.01
CA LEU A 56 9.94 -6.18 -8.94
C LEU A 56 10.31 -6.00 -7.47
N HIS A 57 11.40 -6.67 -7.06
CA HIS A 57 11.84 -6.67 -5.67
C HIS A 57 12.91 -5.60 -5.43
N SER A 58 12.76 -4.88 -4.32
CA SER A 58 13.75 -3.91 -3.83
C SER A 58 14.21 -2.89 -4.89
N LEU A 59 13.25 -2.36 -5.65
CA LEU A 59 13.49 -1.35 -6.67
C LEU A 59 13.95 -0.04 -6.02
N ASP A 60 14.84 0.69 -6.68
CA ASP A 60 15.50 1.91 -6.18
C ASP A 60 16.29 1.73 -4.87
N SER A 61 16.66 0.49 -4.55
CA SER A 61 17.73 0.23 -3.59
C SER A 61 19.05 0.86 -4.07
N PRO A 62 20.03 1.09 -3.16
CA PRO A 62 21.30 1.75 -3.53
C PRO A 62 22.03 1.11 -4.73
N LEU A 63 21.84 -0.18 -4.97
CA LEU A 63 22.43 -0.90 -6.09
C LEU A 63 21.96 -0.37 -7.47
N TRP A 64 20.75 0.17 -7.57
CA TRP A 64 20.21 0.74 -8.82
C TRP A 64 20.85 2.08 -9.19
N ARG A 65 21.58 2.71 -8.25
CA ARG A 65 22.10 4.07 -8.37
C ARG A 65 23.58 4.11 -8.73
N TYR A 66 24.22 2.95 -8.88
CA TYR A 66 25.66 2.81 -9.03
C TYR A 66 26.19 3.31 -10.40
N ASP A 67 25.35 3.35 -11.43
CA ASP A 67 25.80 3.60 -12.81
C ASP A 67 25.97 5.10 -13.18
N LEU A 68 25.74 6.02 -12.24
CA LEU A 68 25.90 7.45 -12.50
C LEU A 68 27.34 7.88 -12.19
N LYS A 69 28.26 7.58 -13.11
CA LYS A 69 29.70 7.80 -12.97
C LYS A 69 30.14 9.24 -12.68
N ASN A 70 29.25 10.25 -12.71
CA ASN A 70 29.61 11.66 -12.57
C ASN A 70 28.60 12.54 -11.81
N ASP A 71 27.50 11.97 -11.27
CA ASP A 71 26.47 12.77 -10.60
C ASP A 71 26.65 12.62 -9.08
N ASN A 72 27.31 13.60 -8.44
CA ASN A 72 27.43 13.68 -6.98
C ASN A 72 26.07 13.89 -6.27
N GLN A 73 24.97 13.96 -7.02
CA GLN A 73 23.61 14.07 -6.52
C GLN A 73 22.80 12.83 -6.90
N ILE A 74 22.06 12.30 -5.92
CA ILE A 74 21.10 11.20 -6.14
C ILE A 74 20.00 11.70 -7.07
N ASN A 75 20.11 11.36 -8.35
CA ASN A 75 19.14 11.80 -9.35
C ASN A 75 17.93 10.86 -9.39
N LEU A 76 16.94 11.16 -8.54
CA LEU A 76 15.69 10.40 -8.45
C LEU A 76 14.82 10.51 -9.73
N SER A 77 15.14 11.43 -10.65
CA SER A 77 14.34 11.62 -11.87
C SER A 77 14.34 10.39 -12.77
N TYR A 78 15.45 9.64 -12.85
CA TYR A 78 15.53 8.43 -13.67
C TYR A 78 14.60 7.33 -13.16
N PHE A 79 14.48 7.23 -11.84
CA PHE A 79 13.55 6.30 -11.22
C PHE A 79 12.10 6.67 -11.52
N TYR A 80 11.73 7.95 -11.41
CA TYR A 80 10.37 8.40 -11.76
C TYR A 80 10.06 8.22 -13.24
N GLN A 81 11.02 8.49 -14.14
CA GLN A 81 10.89 8.22 -15.56
C GLN A 81 10.63 6.73 -15.81
N PHE A 82 11.38 5.85 -15.15
CA PHE A 82 11.16 4.41 -15.23
C PHE A 82 9.76 4.01 -14.76
N LEU A 83 9.31 4.50 -13.59
CA LEU A 83 7.96 4.20 -13.09
C LEU A 83 6.86 4.69 -14.04
N TYR A 84 7.03 5.88 -14.60
CA TYR A 84 6.10 6.45 -15.58
C TYR A 84 6.02 5.58 -16.83
N SER A 85 7.16 5.24 -17.43
CA SER A 85 7.22 4.39 -18.63
C SER A 85 6.67 3.00 -18.35
N LEU A 86 7.02 2.38 -17.23
CA LEU A 86 6.52 1.08 -16.81
C LEU A 86 5.00 1.10 -16.62
N ARG A 87 4.46 2.13 -15.96
CA ARG A 87 3.01 2.29 -15.77
C ARG A 87 2.29 2.37 -17.12
N SER A 88 2.82 3.15 -18.06
CA SER A 88 2.25 3.27 -19.42
C SER A 88 2.24 1.91 -20.11
N LEU A 89 3.37 1.19 -20.06
CA LEU A 89 3.53 -0.13 -20.66
C LEU A 89 2.53 -1.15 -20.10
N ILE A 90 2.40 -1.25 -18.77
CA ILE A 90 1.50 -2.21 -18.12
C ILE A 90 0.03 -1.91 -18.45
N ARG A 91 -0.37 -0.64 -18.53
CA ARG A 91 -1.75 -0.22 -18.85
C ARG A 91 -2.24 -0.69 -20.22
N GLN A 92 -1.34 -1.00 -21.13
CA GLN A 92 -1.65 -1.45 -22.50
C GLN A 92 -1.60 -2.97 -22.65
N THR A 93 -1.50 -3.72 -21.55
CA THR A 93 -1.27 -5.17 -21.55
C THR A 93 -2.17 -5.90 -20.56
N TYR A 94 -2.38 -7.19 -20.81
CA TYR A 94 -2.98 -8.14 -19.86
C TYR A 94 -1.95 -8.58 -18.81
N SER A 95 -1.45 -7.62 -18.04
CA SER A 95 -0.48 -7.87 -16.99
C SER A 95 -0.75 -7.06 -15.72
N THR A 96 -0.18 -7.51 -14.62
CA THR A 96 -0.15 -6.80 -13.34
C THR A 96 1.28 -6.71 -12.84
N CYS A 97 1.63 -5.61 -12.18
CA CYS A 97 2.97 -5.37 -11.67
C CYS A 97 2.90 -5.00 -10.18
N ILE A 98 3.64 -5.73 -9.34
CA ILE A 98 3.90 -5.37 -7.96
C ILE A 98 5.35 -4.92 -7.82
N ILE A 99 5.56 -3.81 -7.14
CA ILE A 99 6.88 -3.23 -6.91
C ILE A 99 7.06 -3.07 -5.40
N THR A 100 8.20 -3.52 -4.90
CA THR A 100 8.60 -3.29 -3.50
C THR A 100 9.78 -2.33 -3.48
N ILE A 101 9.69 -1.30 -2.64
CA ILE A 101 10.68 -0.22 -2.54
C ILE A 101 11.08 -0.09 -1.06
N PRO A 102 12.39 -0.10 -0.73
CA PRO A 102 12.84 0.06 0.65
C PRO A 102 12.81 1.54 1.08
N PHE A 103 11.66 2.04 1.56
CA PHE A 103 11.46 3.47 1.86
C PHE A 103 12.20 4.01 3.10
N SER A 104 12.92 3.21 3.87
CA SER A 104 13.43 3.57 5.21
C SER A 104 14.40 4.75 5.27
N LYS A 105 14.88 5.26 4.13
CA LYS A 105 15.83 6.38 4.03
C LYS A 105 15.36 7.51 3.12
N PHE A 106 14.11 7.47 2.68
CA PHE A 106 13.58 8.45 1.74
C PHE A 106 12.85 9.58 2.45
N GLN A 107 12.89 10.76 1.84
CA GLN A 107 12.07 11.89 2.27
C GLN A 107 10.61 11.65 1.89
N ASP A 108 9.68 12.22 2.66
CA ASP A 108 8.23 12.10 2.42
C ASP A 108 7.85 12.51 0.99
N SER A 109 8.50 13.55 0.45
CA SER A 109 8.29 14.01 -0.93
C SER A 109 8.58 12.95 -2.01
N HIS A 110 9.44 11.97 -1.74
CA HIS A 110 9.70 10.86 -2.65
C HIS A 110 8.59 9.80 -2.56
N VAL A 111 8.08 9.54 -1.36
CA VAL A 111 6.95 8.63 -1.13
C VAL A 111 5.73 9.15 -1.88
N ASP A 112 5.39 10.43 -1.73
CA ASP A 112 4.26 11.07 -2.40
C ASP A 112 4.35 10.95 -3.93
N LYS A 113 5.54 11.17 -4.50
CA LYS A 113 5.78 10.98 -5.94
C LYS A 113 5.56 9.54 -6.37
N CYS A 114 6.02 8.56 -5.58
CA CYS A 114 5.77 7.15 -5.86
C CYS A 114 4.27 6.82 -5.82
N LEU A 115 3.53 7.40 -4.87
CA LEU A 115 2.08 7.25 -4.77
C LEU A 115 1.39 7.69 -6.07
N HIS A 116 1.85 8.76 -6.73
CA HIS A 116 1.27 9.22 -7.99
C HIS A 116 1.42 8.21 -9.15
N PHE A 117 2.49 7.43 -9.19
CA PHE A 117 2.70 6.42 -10.24
C PHE A 117 2.01 5.08 -9.96
N SER A 118 1.60 4.82 -8.72
CA SER A 118 0.93 3.58 -8.31
C SER A 118 -0.59 3.63 -8.50
N ASP A 119 -1.22 2.48 -8.77
CA ASP A 119 -2.69 2.33 -8.67
C ASP A 119 -3.10 1.87 -7.26
N ILE A 120 -2.26 1.09 -6.61
CA ILE A 120 -2.43 0.63 -5.23
C ILE A 120 -1.09 0.85 -4.53
N ALA A 121 -1.12 1.41 -3.32
CA ALA A 121 0.07 1.60 -2.50
C ALA A 121 -0.20 1.15 -1.06
N ILE A 122 0.70 0.33 -0.56
CA ILE A 122 0.65 -0.26 0.77
C ILE A 122 2.00 0.02 1.43
N GLN A 123 1.96 0.57 2.63
CA GLN A 123 3.12 0.80 3.47
C GLN A 123 3.12 -0.23 4.60
N LEU A 124 4.25 -0.90 4.78
CA LEU A 124 4.50 -1.76 5.93
C LEU A 124 5.38 -1.00 6.91
N GLN A 125 4.87 -0.78 8.12
CA GLN A 125 5.62 -0.13 9.19
C GLN A 125 5.94 -1.15 10.27
N SER A 126 7.20 -1.58 10.33
CA SER A 126 7.68 -2.55 11.32
C SER A 126 7.75 -1.94 12.72
N PHE A 127 7.43 -2.72 13.75
CA PHE A 127 7.68 -2.36 15.15
C PHE A 127 9.11 -2.66 15.60
N ALA A 128 9.83 -3.53 14.89
CA ALA A 128 11.20 -3.87 15.23
C ALA A 128 12.10 -2.62 15.24
N GLY A 129 12.83 -2.40 16.33
CA GLY A 129 13.70 -1.24 16.52
C GLY A 129 12.96 0.07 16.81
N THR A 130 11.67 0.00 17.18
CA THR A 130 10.87 1.17 17.56
C THR A 130 10.41 1.07 19.02
N ASN A 131 9.90 2.18 19.55
CA ASN A 131 9.32 2.23 20.91
C ASN A 131 8.08 1.31 21.06
N CYS A 132 7.52 0.79 19.96
CA CYS A 132 6.35 -0.10 19.96
C CYS A 132 6.71 -1.58 20.14
N GLU A 133 7.99 -1.97 20.03
CA GLU A 133 8.40 -3.40 19.98
C GLU A 133 8.02 -4.19 21.24
N ASN A 134 8.10 -3.56 22.42
CA ASN A 134 7.91 -4.23 23.72
C ASN A 134 6.67 -3.75 24.49
N VAL A 135 5.73 -3.09 23.83
CA VAL A 135 4.54 -2.51 24.48
C VAL A 135 3.39 -3.53 24.42
N VAL A 136 2.78 -3.80 25.57
CA VAL A 136 1.74 -4.83 25.78
C VAL A 136 0.69 -4.91 24.66
N PRO A 137 0.03 -3.81 24.24
CA PRO A 137 -0.97 -3.86 23.16
C PRO A 137 -0.43 -4.29 21.79
N TYR A 138 0.88 -4.19 21.53
CA TYR A 138 1.47 -4.48 20.21
C TYR A 138 2.18 -5.84 20.15
N LYS A 139 2.27 -6.58 21.26
CA LYS A 139 3.11 -7.78 21.41
C LYS A 139 2.81 -8.90 20.39
N ASP A 140 1.56 -9.03 19.97
CA ASP A 140 1.13 -10.06 19.01
C ASP A 140 1.37 -9.68 17.54
N TYR A 141 1.84 -8.46 17.28
CA TYR A 141 1.97 -7.86 15.96
C TYR A 141 3.41 -7.50 15.63
N HIS A 142 3.74 -7.56 14.34
CA HIS A 142 5.07 -7.20 13.85
C HIS A 142 5.11 -5.78 13.29
N GLY A 143 3.95 -5.17 13.02
CA GLY A 143 3.86 -3.83 12.48
C GLY A 143 2.47 -3.44 12.00
N PHE A 144 2.34 -2.20 11.53
CA PHE A 144 1.13 -1.70 10.88
C PHE A 144 1.14 -1.96 9.37
N PHE A 145 -0.04 -2.27 8.84
CA PHE A 145 -0.32 -2.45 7.43
C PHE A 145 -1.14 -1.25 6.96
N ILE A 146 -0.51 -0.27 6.34
CA ILE A 146 -1.15 1.01 6.03
C ILE A 146 -1.49 1.04 4.54
N ILE A 147 -2.78 1.15 4.22
CA ILE A 147 -3.23 1.34 2.83
C ILE A 147 -3.15 2.84 2.51
N GLN A 148 -2.11 3.23 1.78
CA GLN A 148 -1.85 4.63 1.40
C GLN A 148 -2.71 5.05 0.20
N LYS A 149 -2.92 4.14 -0.76
CA LYS A 149 -3.70 4.41 -1.97
C LYS A 149 -4.42 3.15 -2.44
N LEU A 150 -5.70 3.30 -2.77
CA LEU A 150 -6.49 2.28 -3.45
C LEU A 150 -7.32 2.96 -4.55
N VAL A 151 -6.88 2.86 -5.81
CA VAL A 151 -7.65 3.43 -6.92
C VAL A 151 -8.88 2.56 -7.16
N ALA A 152 -10.05 3.20 -7.10
CA ALA A 152 -11.35 2.64 -7.43
C ALA A 152 -11.53 2.51 -8.95
N ILE A 153 -10.69 1.71 -9.62
CA ILE A 153 -10.86 1.45 -11.06
C ILE A 153 -12.20 0.72 -11.24
N ASN A 154 -13.13 1.33 -11.97
CA ASN A 154 -14.49 0.82 -12.20
C ASN A 154 -15.40 0.74 -10.95
N SER A 155 -15.11 1.48 -9.88
CA SER A 155 -16.02 1.62 -8.74
C SER A 155 -16.55 3.05 -8.64
N LEU A 156 -17.86 3.18 -8.42
CA LEU A 156 -18.54 4.46 -8.19
C LEU A 156 -18.34 4.98 -6.76
N VAL A 157 -17.82 4.13 -5.86
CA VAL A 157 -17.55 4.47 -4.47
C VAL A 157 -16.04 4.61 -4.31
N ALA A 158 -15.62 5.79 -3.85
CA ALA A 158 -14.24 6.03 -3.48
C ALA A 158 -13.85 5.18 -2.25
N PHE A 159 -12.63 4.65 -2.24
CA PHE A 159 -12.09 3.99 -1.06
C PHE A 159 -12.00 5.01 0.09
N ASN A 160 -12.65 4.70 1.22
CA ASN A 160 -12.57 5.51 2.42
C ASN A 160 -11.57 4.85 3.38
N SER A 161 -10.35 5.40 3.45
CA SER A 161 -9.29 4.91 4.33
C SER A 161 -9.57 5.14 5.83
N ASN A 162 -10.60 5.92 6.19
CA ASN A 162 -10.76 6.49 7.52
C ASN A 162 -11.11 5.51 8.67
N LYS A 163 -11.05 4.18 8.50
CA LYS A 163 -11.73 3.27 9.44
C LYS A 163 -11.07 1.95 9.82
N THR A 164 -9.90 1.59 9.30
CA THR A 164 -9.28 0.31 9.71
C THR A 164 -7.81 0.50 10.05
N ASN A 165 -7.52 0.49 11.36
CA ASN A 165 -6.17 0.28 11.83
C ASN A 165 -5.84 -1.18 11.50
N LEU A 166 -5.06 -1.44 10.46
CA LEU A 166 -4.66 -2.80 10.13
C LEU A 166 -3.26 -3.06 10.69
N ALA A 167 -3.08 -4.20 11.34
CA ALA A 167 -1.78 -4.68 11.76
C ALA A 167 -1.46 -5.99 11.07
N PHE A 168 -0.17 -6.24 10.84
CA PHE A 168 0.29 -7.49 10.27
C PHE A 168 1.08 -8.30 11.31
N LYS A 169 0.93 -9.62 11.23
CA LYS A 169 1.75 -10.56 11.98
C LYS A 169 2.20 -11.71 11.10
N LEU A 170 3.48 -12.05 11.20
CA LEU A 170 4.02 -13.25 10.60
C LEU A 170 3.80 -14.42 11.57
N ARG A 171 3.05 -15.42 11.12
CA ARG A 171 3.03 -16.75 11.72
C ARG A 171 3.81 -17.68 10.81
N ARG A 172 4.23 -18.85 11.32
CA ARG A 172 5.15 -19.79 10.65
C ARG A 172 5.02 -19.91 9.12
N LYS A 173 3.80 -20.06 8.59
CA LYS A 173 3.53 -20.14 7.13
C LYS A 173 2.46 -19.15 6.65
N LYS A 174 2.16 -18.11 7.43
CA LYS A 174 1.06 -17.18 7.13
C LYS A 174 1.49 -15.74 7.41
N PHE A 175 1.28 -14.87 6.42
CA PHE A 175 1.23 -13.44 6.62
C PHE A 175 -0.22 -13.07 6.90
N VAL A 176 -0.51 -12.64 8.13
CA VAL A 176 -1.87 -12.31 8.58
C VAL A 176 -2.00 -10.81 8.69
N VAL A 177 -3.06 -10.26 8.11
CA VAL A 177 -3.46 -8.85 8.25
C VAL A 177 -4.84 -8.86 8.91
N GLU A 178 -4.99 -8.13 10.00
CA GLU A 178 -6.23 -8.07 10.77
C GLU A 178 -6.43 -6.67 11.36
N GLU A 179 -7.66 -6.37 11.78
CA GLU A 179 -7.97 -5.12 12.46
C GLU A 179 -7.28 -5.08 13.84
N PHE A 180 -6.55 -4.00 14.06
CA PHE A 180 -5.89 -3.69 15.30
C PHE A 180 -6.85 -2.93 16.21
N HIS A 181 -7.19 -3.56 17.32
CA HIS A 181 -7.94 -2.95 18.41
C HIS A 181 -7.03 -2.84 19.63
N LEU A 182 -7.01 -1.66 20.24
CA LEU A 182 -6.41 -1.52 21.54
C LEU A 182 -7.21 -2.33 22.55
N PRO A 183 -6.55 -3.01 23.51
CA PRO A 183 -7.27 -3.61 24.63
C PRO A 183 -8.08 -2.50 25.33
N PRO A 184 -9.30 -2.81 25.80
CA PRO A 184 -10.07 -1.85 26.58
C PRO A 184 -9.21 -1.40 27.77
N GLU A 185 -9.15 -0.10 28.03
CA GLU A 185 -8.56 0.44 29.25
C GLU A 185 -9.44 -0.02 30.42
N LEU A 186 -9.14 -1.21 30.94
CA LEU A 186 -9.58 -1.56 32.27
C LEU A 186 -8.72 -0.70 33.19
N GLU A 187 -9.30 0.40 33.70
CA GLU A 187 -8.78 0.99 34.91
C GLU A 187 -8.70 -0.16 35.91
N ASP A 188 -7.50 -0.49 36.38
CA ASP A 188 -7.30 -1.26 37.60
C ASP A 188 -7.86 -0.41 38.76
N SER A 189 -9.18 -0.28 38.80
CA SER A 189 -9.90 0.01 40.02
C SER A 189 -9.62 -1.19 40.89
N ALA A 190 -8.58 -1.07 41.72
CA ALA A 190 -8.30 -2.00 42.79
C ALA A 190 -9.61 -2.25 43.53
N GLU A 191 -10.24 -3.39 43.25
CA GLU A 191 -11.27 -3.97 44.08
C GLU A 191 -10.60 -4.21 45.43
N ARG A 192 -10.76 -3.22 46.32
CA ARG A 192 -10.63 -3.44 47.75
C ARG A 192 -11.78 -4.36 48.13
N GLU A 193 -11.48 -5.62 48.41
CA GLU A 193 -12.37 -6.45 49.21
C GLU A 193 -12.57 -5.79 50.60
N GLN A 194 -13.80 -5.85 51.11
CA GLN A 194 -14.34 -5.36 52.40
C GLN A 194 -14.65 -3.84 52.45
N ASP A 195 -15.88 -3.37 52.73
CA ASP A 195 -16.95 -3.89 53.59
C ASP A 195 -18.35 -3.51 53.06
N ASP A 196 -19.36 -4.30 53.47
CA ASP A 196 -20.78 -4.15 53.19
C ASP A 196 -21.34 -2.71 53.28
N SER A 197 -21.91 -2.19 52.19
CA SER A 197 -23.06 -1.28 52.30
C SER A 197 -23.89 -1.22 51.01
N ALA A 198 -25.00 -1.96 51.03
CA ALA A 198 -26.29 -1.71 50.38
C ALA A 198 -26.33 -1.05 48.98
N ILE A 199 -26.58 -1.93 48.02
CA ILE A 199 -27.25 -1.75 46.72
C ILE A 199 -28.45 -0.78 46.82
N LEU A 200 -28.49 0.27 46.01
CA LEU A 200 -29.70 1.06 45.70
C LEU A 200 -30.17 0.75 44.28
N THR A 201 -30.99 -0.30 44.15
CA THR A 201 -31.74 -0.62 42.93
C THR A 201 -33.09 0.08 42.95
N CYS A 202 -33.48 0.62 41.79
CA CYS A 202 -34.77 1.25 41.53
C CYS A 202 -35.87 0.20 41.36
N SER A 203 -36.83 0.10 42.29
CA SER A 203 -38.09 -0.63 42.05
C SER A 203 -39.23 -0.22 43.00
N SER A 204 -40.24 0.40 42.39
CA SER A 204 -41.68 0.11 42.52
C SER A 204 -42.38 0.18 43.89
N VAL A 205 -43.13 1.27 44.06
CA VAL A 205 -44.24 1.46 45.00
C VAL A 205 -45.26 0.32 44.94
N LYS A 206 -45.58 -0.30 46.09
CA LYS A 206 -46.85 -0.99 46.35
C LYS A 206 -47.36 -0.67 47.75
N SER A 207 -48.65 -0.34 47.80
CA SER A 207 -49.42 0.19 48.93
C SER A 207 -49.60 -0.80 50.09
N LYS A 208 -49.68 -0.26 51.32
CA LYS A 208 -50.31 -0.94 52.45
C LYS A 208 -51.49 -0.11 52.97
N LYS A 209 -52.66 -0.75 52.97
CA LYS A 209 -53.90 -0.34 53.62
C LYS A 209 -53.79 -0.72 55.11
N LEU A 210 -54.19 0.16 56.02
CA LEU A 210 -54.43 -0.18 57.42
C LEU A 210 -55.82 0.35 57.81
N ASP A 211 -56.59 -0.57 58.39
CA ASP A 211 -57.93 -0.37 58.93
C ASP A 211 -57.87 0.29 60.32
N PHE A 212 -58.85 1.14 60.60
CA PHE A 212 -59.45 1.35 61.93
C PHE A 212 -60.96 1.48 61.71
#